data_AF-I3SM52-F1
#
_entry.id   AF-I3SM52-F1
#
_cell.length_a   1.000
_cell.length_b   1.000
_cell.length_c   1.000
_cell.angle_alpha   90.00
_cell.angle_beta   90.00
_cell.angle_gamma   90.00
#
_symmetry.space_group_name_H-M   'P 1'
#
loop_
_entity.id
_entity.type
_entity.pdbx_description
1 polymer ?
#
loop_
_entity_poly.entity_id
_entity_poly.type
_entity_poly.pdbx_seq_one_letter_code
_entity_poly.pdbx_strand_id
1 'polypeptide(L)'
;MIDSHLRVLVDKEADAILRKCNLSEKMPQFRNSVHNKGGDEVSTPLAEMEDTSPSILSECLKALFGLILGSESSLPEFEQMQVPRLRSEASIGVARSLAEAYELIYNAIMDPKNGYPDPRSLARHPPNQIRTILGI
;
A
#
# COMPACT_ATOMS: atom_id res chain seq x y z
N MET A 1 22.63 -14.71 -1.77
CA MET A 1 23.26 -13.37 -1.70
C MET A 1 22.62 -12.42 -2.71
N ILE A 2 22.40 -12.83 -3.96
CA ILE A 2 21.60 -12.05 -4.93
C ILE A 2 20.14 -11.91 -4.48
N ASP A 3 19.53 -12.96 -3.93
CA ASP A 3 18.14 -12.94 -3.45
C ASP A 3 17.90 -11.93 -2.32
N SER A 4 18.89 -11.75 -1.44
CA SER A 4 18.79 -10.75 -0.36
C SER A 4 18.89 -9.32 -0.90
N HIS A 5 19.74 -9.08 -1.90
CA HIS A 5 19.81 -7.77 -2.55
C HIS A 5 18.55 -7.47 -3.36
N LEU A 6 17.98 -8.48 -4.02
CA LEU A 6 16.72 -8.36 -4.74
C LEU A 6 15.56 -7.99 -3.80
N ARG A 7 15.45 -8.66 -2.65
CA ARG A 7 14.46 -8.31 -1.62
C ARG A 7 14.63 -6.89 -1.11
N VAL A 8 15.86 -6.48 -0.80
CA VAL A 8 16.14 -5.10 -0.36
C VAL A 8 15.77 -4.09 -1.44
N LEU A 9 16.01 -4.39 -2.72
CA LEU A 9 15.61 -3.52 -3.83
C LEU A 9 14.08 -3.42 -3.92
N VAL A 10 13.38 -4.55 -3.84
CA VAL A 10 11.91 -4.62 -3.84
C VAL A 10 11.32 -3.80 -2.69
N ASP A 11 11.84 -3.96 -1.48
CA ASP A 11 11.36 -3.26 -0.30
C ASP A 11 11.58 -1.74 -0.42
N LYS A 12 12.75 -1.33 -0.93
CA LYS A 12 13.05 0.08 -1.19
C LYS A 12 12.13 0.70 -2.23
N GLU A 13 11.85 -0.02 -3.31
CA GLU A 13 10.97 0.47 -4.37
C GLU A 13 9.52 0.55 -3.92
N ALA A 14 9.03 -0.47 -3.21
CA ALA A 14 7.71 -0.43 -2.59
C ALA A 14 7.59 0.74 -1.61
N ASP A 15 8.59 0.97 -0.77
CA ASP A 15 8.61 2.11 0.16
C ASP A 15 8.68 3.46 -0.58
N ALA A 16 9.47 3.56 -1.66
CA ALA A 16 9.54 4.77 -2.48
C ALA A 16 8.18 5.11 -3.12
N ILE A 17 7.46 4.11 -3.63
CA ILE A 17 6.09 4.29 -4.16
C ILE A 17 5.14 4.72 -3.04
N LEU A 18 5.17 4.04 -1.89
CA LEU A 18 4.32 4.41 -0.75
C LEU A 18 4.63 5.82 -0.22
N ARG A 19 5.88 6.26 -0.23
CA ARG A 19 6.27 7.64 0.14
C ARG A 19 5.73 8.65 -0.86
N LYS A 20 5.80 8.38 -2.16
CA LYS A 20 5.19 9.25 -3.19
C LYS A 20 3.68 9.41 -3.00
N CYS A 21 3.02 8.39 -2.43
CA CYS A 21 1.60 8.43 -2.10
C CYS A 21 1.29 8.96 -0.70
N ASN A 22 2.27 9.44 0.08
CA ASN A 22 2.13 9.78 1.50
C ASN A 22 1.56 8.64 2.37
N LEU A 23 1.75 7.39 1.97
CA LEU A 23 1.25 6.19 2.67
C LEU A 23 2.29 5.54 3.57
N SER A 24 3.59 5.69 3.29
CA SER A 24 4.66 5.02 4.04
C SER A 24 4.64 5.37 5.53
N GLU A 25 4.54 6.65 5.89
CA GLU A 25 4.51 7.13 7.28
C GLU A 25 3.23 6.73 8.02
N LYS A 26 2.16 6.40 7.29
CA LYS A 26 0.85 6.02 7.82
C LYS A 26 0.72 4.51 8.02
N MET A 27 1.58 3.69 7.39
CA MET A 27 1.56 2.21 7.50
C MET A 27 1.64 1.67 8.93
N PRO A 28 2.43 2.24 9.85
CA PRO A 28 2.45 1.78 11.25
C PRO A 28 1.08 1.91 11.92
N GLN A 29 0.31 2.96 11.62
CA GLN A 29 -1.02 3.18 12.19
C GLN A 29 -2.02 2.12 11.72
N PHE A 30 -2.00 1.79 10.42
CA PHE A 30 -2.82 0.71 9.87
C PHE A 30 -2.44 -0.67 10.43
N ARG A 31 -1.13 -0.97 10.55
CA ARG A 31 -0.67 -2.22 11.17
C ARG A 31 -1.11 -2.34 12.62
N ASN A 32 -0.98 -1.26 13.39
CA ASN A 32 -1.40 -1.24 14.79
C ASN A 32 -2.91 -1.44 14.93
N SER A 33 -3.71 -0.79 14.08
CA SER A 33 -5.17 -0.97 14.08
C SER A 33 -5.59 -2.42 13.76
N VAL A 34 -4.95 -3.04 12.76
CA VAL A 34 -5.26 -4.44 12.38
C VAL A 34 -4.76 -5.45 13.42
N HIS A 35 -3.62 -5.20 14.07
CA HIS A 35 -3.02 -6.10 15.05
C HIS A 35 -3.61 -5.94 16.46
N ASN A 36 -4.03 -4.73 16.84
CA ASN A 36 -4.59 -4.43 18.16
C ASN A 36 -6.09 -4.81 18.29
N LYS A 37 -6.51 -5.88 17.61
CA LYS A 37 -7.90 -6.37 17.67
C LYS A 37 -8.31 -6.92 19.04
N GLY A 38 -7.38 -7.05 20.00
CA GLY A 38 -7.59 -7.72 21.29
C GLY A 38 -7.25 -6.91 22.55
N GLY A 39 -6.90 -5.62 22.45
CA GLY A 39 -6.60 -4.76 23.59
C GLY A 39 -7.67 -3.69 23.82
N ASP A 40 -8.17 -3.61 25.04
CA ASP A 40 -9.20 -2.70 25.55
C ASP A 40 -8.73 -1.23 25.66
N GLU A 41 -7.86 -0.78 24.74
CA GLU A 41 -7.40 0.61 24.69
C GLU A 41 -8.17 1.37 23.60
N VAL A 42 -8.83 2.44 24.04
CA VAL A 42 -9.52 3.45 23.22
C VAL A 42 -8.49 4.14 22.33
N SER A 43 -8.04 3.43 21.28
CA SER A 43 -7.22 3.99 20.22
C SER A 43 -8.14 4.89 19.41
N THR A 44 -7.77 6.16 19.25
CA THR A 44 -8.52 7.12 18.44
C THR A 44 -8.83 6.48 17.08
N PRO A 45 -10.10 6.47 16.63
CA PRO A 45 -10.46 5.89 15.34
C PRO A 45 -9.60 6.50 14.23
N LEU A 46 -9.09 5.69 13.30
CA LEU A 46 -8.23 6.21 12.21
C LEU A 46 -8.93 7.33 11.41
N ALA A 47 -10.25 7.31 11.29
CA ALA A 47 -11.00 8.37 10.61
C ALA A 47 -10.94 9.74 11.34
N GLU A 48 -10.68 9.76 12.65
CA GLU A 48 -10.58 10.98 13.47
C GLU A 48 -9.14 11.52 13.54
N MET A 49 -8.15 10.74 13.13
CA MET A 49 -6.76 11.20 13.05
C MET A 49 -6.58 12.07 11.81
N GLU A 50 -5.94 13.24 11.96
CA GLU A 50 -5.71 14.20 10.87
C GLU A 50 -4.99 13.53 9.67
N ASP A 51 -4.01 12.67 9.99
CA ASP A 51 -3.20 11.94 9.02
C ASP A 51 -3.95 10.85 8.25
N THR A 52 -4.94 10.19 8.85
CA THR A 52 -5.67 9.07 8.25
C THR A 52 -7.15 9.38 8.02
N SER A 53 -7.47 10.67 8.03
CA SER A 53 -8.78 11.22 7.70
C SER A 53 -9.23 10.77 6.30
N PRO A 54 -10.55 10.63 6.07
CA PRO A 54 -11.09 10.16 4.79
C PRO A 54 -10.61 10.95 3.56
N SER A 55 -10.49 12.27 3.67
CA SER A 55 -10.04 13.14 2.58
C SER A 55 -8.59 12.85 2.19
N ILE A 56 -7.69 12.82 3.18
CA ILE A 56 -6.27 12.55 2.99
C ILE A 56 -6.07 11.14 2.45
N LEU A 57 -6.76 10.15 3.02
CA LEU A 57 -6.65 8.76 2.60
C LEU A 57 -7.17 8.55 1.17
N SER A 58 -8.27 9.22 0.79
CA SER A 58 -8.76 9.22 -0.59
C SER A 58 -7.72 9.77 -1.55
N GLU A 59 -7.04 10.87 -1.21
CA GLU A 59 -5.99 11.44 -2.05
C GLU A 59 -4.78 10.51 -2.17
N CYS A 60 -4.34 9.92 -1.06
CA CYS A 60 -3.25 8.94 -1.02
C CYS A 60 -3.56 7.71 -1.89
N LEU A 61 -4.78 7.18 -1.81
CA LEU A 61 -5.23 6.04 -2.62
C LEU A 61 -5.34 6.41 -4.10
N LYS A 62 -5.80 7.62 -4.44
CA LYS A 62 -5.80 8.10 -5.83
C LYS A 62 -4.39 8.20 -6.39
N ALA A 63 -3.44 8.73 -5.63
CA ALA A 63 -2.03 8.79 -6.03
C ALA A 63 -1.45 7.39 -6.24
N LEU A 64 -1.75 6.45 -5.32
CA LEU A 64 -1.32 5.05 -5.44
C LEU A 64 -1.88 4.40 -6.71
N PHE A 65 -3.18 4.55 -6.99
CA PHE A 65 -3.78 4.00 -8.20
C PHE A 65 -3.26 4.68 -9.47
N GLY A 66 -2.98 5.98 -9.44
CA GLY A 66 -2.33 6.68 -10.56
C GLY A 66 -0.96 6.09 -10.89
N LEU A 67 -0.13 5.81 -9.87
CA LEU A 67 1.17 5.16 -10.06
C LEU A 67 1.02 3.71 -10.54
N ILE A 68 0.13 2.92 -9.94
CA ILE A 68 -0.10 1.51 -10.30
C ILE A 68 -0.64 1.37 -11.75
N LEU A 69 -1.56 2.24 -12.15
CA LEU A 69 -2.17 2.21 -13.49
C LEU A 69 -1.29 2.91 -14.55
N GLY A 70 -0.11 3.39 -14.18
CA GLY A 70 0.89 3.90 -15.11
C GLY A 70 0.62 5.30 -15.66
N SER A 71 -0.19 6.12 -14.99
CA SER A 71 -0.40 7.52 -15.42
C SER A 71 0.78 8.44 -15.09
N GLU A 72 1.66 8.03 -14.18
CA GLU A 72 2.80 8.80 -13.68
C GLU A 72 4.10 8.02 -13.93
N SER A 73 4.69 8.20 -15.11
CA SER A 73 5.87 7.46 -15.58
C SER A 73 7.17 7.94 -14.90
N SER A 74 7.45 7.47 -13.68
CA SER A 74 8.83 7.40 -13.20
C SER A 74 9.30 5.95 -13.33
N LEU A 75 10.20 5.68 -14.27
CA LEU A 75 10.80 4.35 -14.47
C LEU A 75 11.33 3.81 -13.13
N PRO A 76 10.84 2.65 -12.63
CA PRO A 76 11.39 2.03 -11.44
C PRO A 76 12.88 1.70 -11.64
N GLU A 77 13.71 1.73 -10.58
CA GLU A 77 15.15 1.42 -10.69
C GLU A 77 15.40 0.01 -11.23
N PHE A 78 14.47 -0.93 -11.04
CA PHE A 78 14.58 -2.28 -11.59
C PHE A 78 14.37 -2.36 -13.12
N GLU A 79 13.78 -1.36 -13.78
CA GLU A 79 13.72 -1.32 -15.26
C GLU A 79 15.13 -1.16 -15.87
N GLN A 80 16.09 -0.62 -15.11
CA GLN A 80 17.50 -0.54 -15.52
C GLN A 80 18.26 -1.87 -15.39
N MET A 81 17.65 -2.90 -14.77
CA MET A 81 18.26 -4.23 -14.65
C MET A 81 18.36 -4.90 -16.02
N GLN A 82 19.59 -5.22 -16.40
CA GLN A 82 19.92 -5.88 -17.66
C GLN A 82 19.44 -7.34 -17.71
N VAL A 83 19.32 -8.01 -16.56
CA VAL A 83 18.94 -9.42 -16.47
C VAL A 83 17.40 -9.54 -16.47
N PRO A 84 16.77 -10.05 -17.55
CA PRO A 84 15.30 -10.04 -17.67
C PRO A 84 14.60 -10.83 -16.57
N ARG A 85 15.18 -11.96 -16.14
CA ARG A 85 14.61 -12.80 -15.08
C ARG A 85 14.52 -12.05 -13.75
N LEU A 86 15.61 -11.41 -13.35
CA LEU A 86 15.66 -10.65 -12.09
C LEU A 86 14.76 -9.41 -12.15
N ARG A 87 14.63 -8.77 -13.32
CA ARG A 87 13.69 -7.67 -13.53
C ARG A 87 12.23 -8.13 -13.32
N SER A 88 11.84 -9.27 -13.91
CA SER A 88 10.51 -9.85 -13.70
C SER A 88 10.28 -10.24 -12.24
N GLU A 89 11.26 -10.86 -11.59
CA GLU A 89 11.17 -11.22 -10.17
C GLU A 89 11.05 -9.98 -9.26
N ALA A 90 11.82 -8.91 -9.54
CA ALA A 90 11.72 -7.64 -8.81
C ALA A 90 10.34 -6.98 -9.01
N SER A 91 9.87 -6.90 -10.26
CA SER A 91 8.56 -6.33 -10.59
C SER A 91 7.42 -7.07 -9.88
N ILE A 92 7.42 -8.41 -9.91
CA ILE A 92 6.45 -9.24 -9.18
C ILE A 92 6.59 -9.02 -7.66
N GLY A 93 7.82 -8.89 -7.15
CA GLY A 93 8.07 -8.59 -5.74
C GLY A 93 7.45 -7.27 -5.30
N VAL A 94 7.69 -6.19 -6.07
CA VAL A 94 7.14 -4.86 -5.79
C VAL A 94 5.61 -4.89 -5.87
N ALA A 95 5.05 -5.52 -6.90
CA ALA A 95 3.61 -5.72 -7.03
C ALA A 95 3.01 -6.42 -5.79
N ARG A 96 3.67 -7.47 -5.28
CA ARG A 96 3.21 -8.18 -4.08
C ARG A 96 3.26 -7.30 -2.84
N SER A 97 4.36 -6.59 -2.60
CA SER A 97 4.50 -5.68 -1.47
C SER A 97 3.45 -4.57 -1.49
N LEU A 98 3.15 -4.00 -2.67
CA LEU A 98 2.09 -3.00 -2.83
C LEU A 98 0.70 -3.57 -2.59
N ALA A 99 0.41 -4.78 -3.10
CA ALA A 99 -0.87 -5.44 -2.85
C ALA A 99 -1.08 -5.76 -1.37
N GLU A 100 -0.04 -6.21 -0.66
CA GLU A 100 -0.08 -6.47 0.79
C GLU A 100 -0.27 -5.17 1.59
N ALA A 101 0.42 -4.09 1.22
CA ALA A 101 0.22 -2.77 1.84
C ALA A 101 -1.21 -2.27 1.63
N TYR A 102 -1.73 -2.39 0.40
CA TYR A 102 -3.12 -2.05 0.09
C TYR A 102 -4.12 -2.89 0.88
N GLU A 103 -3.88 -4.19 1.02
CA GLU A 103 -4.73 -5.09 1.78
C GLU A 103 -4.80 -4.70 3.27
N LEU A 104 -3.68 -4.29 3.87
CA LEU A 104 -3.66 -3.74 5.23
C LEU A 104 -4.51 -2.47 5.35
N ILE A 105 -4.35 -1.53 4.41
CA ILE A 105 -5.16 -0.30 4.37
C ILE A 105 -6.64 -0.64 4.20
N TYR A 106 -6.97 -1.52 3.26
CA TYR A 106 -8.35 -1.95 2.97
C TYR A 106 -9.01 -2.56 4.21
N ASN A 107 -8.31 -3.45 4.89
CA ASN A 107 -8.80 -4.10 6.11
C ASN A 107 -9.01 -3.09 7.24
N ALA A 108 -8.13 -2.09 7.37
CA ALA A 108 -8.31 -1.02 8.33
C ALA A 108 -9.50 -0.11 7.98
N ILE A 109 -9.66 0.27 6.71
CA ILE A 109 -10.79 1.10 6.25
C ILE A 109 -12.13 0.38 6.47
N MET A 110 -12.17 -0.93 6.20
CA MET A 110 -13.37 -1.75 6.35
C MET A 110 -13.68 -2.14 7.79
N ASP A 111 -12.77 -1.91 8.74
CA ASP A 111 -13.02 -2.17 10.15
C ASP A 111 -13.94 -1.06 10.72
N PRO A 112 -15.16 -1.40 11.19
CA PRO A 112 -16.09 -0.40 11.72
C PRO A 112 -15.54 0.34 12.94
N LYS A 113 -14.54 -0.23 13.65
CA LYS A 113 -13.88 0.42 14.79
C LYS A 113 -13.11 1.68 14.40
N ASN A 114 -12.67 1.77 13.14
CA ASN A 114 -11.89 2.90 12.64
C ASN A 114 -12.76 4.10 12.21
N GLY A 115 -14.09 3.97 12.26
CA GLY A 115 -15.01 5.11 12.17
C GLY A 115 -15.16 5.72 10.78
N TYR A 116 -14.71 5.06 9.71
CA TYR A 116 -14.85 5.58 8.35
C TYR A 116 -16.34 5.62 7.94
N PRO A 117 -16.89 6.80 7.57
CA PRO A 117 -18.32 6.97 7.31
C PRO A 117 -18.79 6.27 6.04
N ASP A 118 -17.91 6.13 5.04
CA ASP A 118 -18.18 5.36 3.82
C ASP A 118 -16.91 4.62 3.34
N PRO A 119 -16.61 3.45 3.94
CA PRO A 119 -15.42 2.65 3.61
C PRO A 119 -15.33 2.25 2.13
N ARG A 120 -16.48 2.06 1.48
CA ARG A 120 -16.56 1.56 0.10
C ARG A 120 -16.28 2.62 -0.94
N SER A 121 -16.58 3.89 -0.67
CA SER A 121 -16.21 4.98 -1.57
C SER A 121 -14.71 5.32 -1.51
N LEU A 122 -14.09 5.11 -0.35
CA LEU A 122 -12.65 5.19 -0.11
C LEU A 122 -11.89 4.03 -0.78
N ALA A 123 -12.24 2.81 -0.40
CA ALA A 123 -11.58 1.59 -0.86
C ALA A 123 -12.41 0.87 -1.93
N ARG A 124 -12.46 1.48 -3.13
CA ARG A 124 -13.33 1.04 -4.23
C ARG A 124 -13.03 -0.35 -4.76
N HIS A 125 -11.77 -0.78 -4.70
CA HIS A 125 -11.31 -2.04 -5.27
C HIS A 125 -10.99 -3.02 -4.14
N PRO A 126 -11.52 -4.24 -4.12
CA PRO A 126 -11.06 -5.25 -3.18
C PRO A 126 -9.59 -5.62 -3.45
N PRO A 127 -8.83 -6.08 -2.45
CA PRO A 127 -7.42 -6.45 -2.62
C PRO A 127 -7.18 -7.45 -3.76
N ASN A 128 -8.10 -8.39 -3.96
CA ASN A 128 -8.04 -9.34 -5.09
C ASN A 128 -8.06 -8.64 -6.44
N GLN A 129 -8.84 -7.57 -6.61
CA GLN A 129 -8.86 -6.80 -7.85
C GLN A 129 -7.55 -6.04 -8.07
N ILE A 130 -6.93 -5.54 -6.99
CA ILE A 130 -5.61 -4.89 -7.07
C ILE A 130 -4.52 -5.88 -7.47
N ARG A 131 -4.54 -7.10 -6.92
CA ARG A 131 -3.64 -8.19 -7.34
C ARG A 131 -3.78 -8.49 -8.83
N THR A 132 -5.02 -8.59 -9.33
CA THR A 132 -5.30 -8.77 -10.76
C THR A 132 -4.76 -7.62 -11.62
N ILE A 133 -4.94 -6.37 -11.21
CA ILE A 133 -4.42 -5.18 -11.94
C ILE A 133 -2.88 -5.21 -11.99
N LEU A 134 -2.25 -5.62 -10.89
CA LEU A 134 -0.80 -5.76 -10.78
C LEU A 134 -0.25 -7.03 -11.45
N GLY A 135 -1.11 -7.90 -11.98
CA GLY A 135 -0.73 -9.12 -12.69
C GLY A 135 -0.13 -10.21 -11.81
N ILE A 136 -0.51 -10.28 -10.52
CA ILE A 136 0.02 -11.22 -9.53
C ILE A 136 -1.04 -12.09 -8.85
#